data_AF-A0AAD5D6T8-F1
#
_entry.id   AF-A0AAD5D6T8-F1
#
_cell.length_a   1.000
_cell.length_b   1.000
_cell.length_c   1.000
_cell.angle_alpha   90.00
_cell.angle_beta   90.00
_cell.angle_gamma   90.00
#
_symmetry.space_group_name_H-M   'P 1'
#
loop_
_entity.id
_entity.type
_entity.pdbx_description
1 polymer ?
#
loop_
_entity_poly.entity_id
_entity_poly.type
_entity_poly.pdbx_seq_one_letter_code
_entity_poly.pdbx_strand_id
1 'polypeptide(L)'
;IARSGHTVVRAGSSLILFGGEDNKRKKLNDLHMFDLKSFTWLPLHCKGAGPSARCNHVTTLYDDKLLLVFGGTSKSKSLNDLFSLDFETMMWSRIKIRGFHPSPRAGCCGVLCGTKWYIAGGGSRKKRHAEILAFDVLKLEWSVVHTSSQQSITTNKGFSLVLLQKKDTEYLVAFGGLKKEPSDQVEILMMEKNESSMSRRITLTSKKCSSSTGPTSGPVGGPEKQSLAAVMEHHGSVRKSLSESLLVDSNPGNVSLRKEHVDDDVALKLARSSEDERSSLPMEQIRKHSNTEGSPSMLEPENTEKDEKGKSDDTVSFPEADGKLGGFTSSSSMYQSYEIKISALIRKKGILEGQLAAALAGREAAERNISSVVKSRQEAKKRLNDTLKDMEMMKE
;
A
#
# COMPACT_ATOMS: atom_id res chain seq x y z
N ILE A 1 12.51 4.90 -13.31
CA ILE A 1 13.56 4.18 -12.53
C ILE A 1 13.14 2.73 -12.41
N ALA A 2 13.91 1.79 -12.96
CA ALA A 2 13.69 0.36 -12.73
C ALA A 2 14.01 0.02 -11.27
N ARG A 3 13.13 -0.73 -10.60
CA ARG A 3 13.25 -1.04 -9.18
C ARG A 3 12.68 -2.42 -8.83
N SER A 4 13.18 -3.03 -7.76
CA SER A 4 12.70 -4.31 -7.22
C SER A 4 12.41 -4.22 -5.72
N GLY A 5 11.60 -5.14 -5.20
CA GLY A 5 11.23 -5.16 -3.77
C GLY A 5 10.51 -3.88 -3.30
N HIS A 6 9.86 -3.17 -4.22
CA HIS A 6 8.95 -2.07 -3.91
C HIS A 6 7.59 -2.64 -3.54
N THR A 7 6.73 -1.83 -2.92
CA THR A 7 5.33 -2.18 -2.70
C THR A 7 4.44 -1.29 -3.53
N VAL A 8 3.29 -1.83 -3.94
CA VAL A 8 2.23 -1.08 -4.59
C VAL A 8 0.92 -1.39 -3.88
N VAL A 9 0.18 -0.36 -3.52
CA VAL A 9 -1.18 -0.48 -2.93
C VAL A 9 -2.15 0.36 -3.74
N ARG A 10 -3.41 -0.07 -3.81
CA ARG A 10 -4.46 0.67 -4.50
C ARG A 10 -5.06 1.72 -3.55
N ALA A 11 -5.27 2.93 -4.05
CA ALA A 11 -5.96 4.04 -3.39
C ALA A 11 -7.05 4.57 -4.34
N GLY A 12 -8.31 4.21 -4.14
CA GLY A 12 -9.40 4.58 -5.06
C GLY A 12 -9.12 4.21 -6.53
N SER A 13 -8.94 5.23 -7.38
CA SER A 13 -8.58 5.10 -8.81
C SER A 13 -7.08 5.30 -9.10
N SER A 14 -6.23 5.17 -8.09
CA SER A 14 -4.79 5.34 -8.21
C SER A 14 -4.04 4.16 -7.58
N LEU A 15 -2.78 3.99 -7.96
CA LEU A 15 -1.84 3.09 -7.30
C LEU A 15 -0.76 3.91 -6.61
N ILE A 16 -0.42 3.54 -5.38
CA ILE A 16 0.64 4.15 -4.59
C ILE A 16 1.81 3.19 -4.56
N LEU A 17 2.95 3.63 -5.06
CA LEU A 17 4.21 2.91 -5.04
C LEU A 17 5.14 3.53 -3.99
N PHE A 18 5.71 2.69 -3.13
CA PHE A 18 6.69 3.13 -2.13
C PHE A 18 8.00 2.32 -2.21
N GLY A 19 9.12 3.05 -2.17
CA GLY A 19 10.46 2.50 -1.96
C GLY A 19 10.94 1.50 -3.01
N GLY A 20 11.67 0.49 -2.54
CA GLY A 20 12.33 -0.52 -3.38
C GLY A 20 13.84 -0.31 -3.46
N GLU A 21 14.46 -1.00 -4.41
CA GLU A 21 15.89 -0.93 -4.69
C GLU A 21 16.12 -0.82 -6.20
N ASP A 22 16.94 0.16 -6.62
CA ASP A 22 17.26 0.40 -8.02
C ASP A 22 18.33 -0.58 -8.56
N ASN A 23 18.67 -0.43 -9.85
CA ASN A 23 19.70 -1.24 -10.51
C ASN A 23 21.11 -1.07 -9.91
N LYS A 24 21.38 0.03 -9.22
CA LYS A 24 22.64 0.30 -8.50
C LYS A 24 22.60 -0.19 -7.06
N ARG A 25 21.59 -0.99 -6.69
CA ARG A 25 21.39 -1.52 -5.32
C ARG A 25 21.15 -0.40 -4.29
N LYS A 26 20.81 0.81 -4.74
CA LYS A 26 20.44 1.92 -3.87
C LYS A 26 18.98 1.73 -3.48
N LYS A 27 18.75 1.72 -2.17
CA LYS A 27 17.41 1.66 -1.61
C LYS A 27 16.74 3.02 -1.79
N LEU A 28 15.41 2.99 -1.94
CA LEU A 28 14.60 4.16 -2.19
C LEU A 28 13.58 4.34 -1.05
N ASN A 29 13.18 5.59 -0.82
CA ASN A 29 12.08 6.02 0.05
C ASN A 29 11.16 7.04 -0.67
N ASP A 30 11.21 7.06 -2.00
CA ASP A 30 10.32 7.89 -2.78
C ASP A 30 8.91 7.28 -2.81
N LEU A 31 7.92 8.16 -2.93
CA LEU A 31 6.51 7.83 -3.03
C LEU A 31 6.01 8.31 -4.39
N HIS A 32 5.34 7.44 -5.12
CA HIS A 32 4.76 7.76 -6.43
C HIS A 32 3.30 7.35 -6.47
N MET A 33 2.49 8.12 -7.16
CA MET A 33 1.12 7.81 -7.50
C MET A 33 1.03 7.51 -9.00
N PHE A 34 0.35 6.44 -9.37
CA PHE A 34 -0.08 6.18 -10.73
C PHE A 34 -1.57 6.40 -10.83
N ASP A 35 -2.00 7.37 -11.62
CA ASP A 35 -3.43 7.58 -11.89
C ASP A 35 -3.88 6.57 -12.95
N LEU A 36 -4.87 5.74 -12.60
CA LEU A 36 -5.42 4.72 -13.52
C LEU A 36 -6.29 5.33 -14.61
N LYS A 37 -6.71 6.60 -14.48
CA LYS A 37 -7.51 7.29 -15.51
C LYS A 37 -6.62 7.88 -16.60
N SER A 38 -5.58 8.62 -16.23
CA SER A 38 -4.65 9.23 -17.18
C SER A 38 -3.49 8.32 -17.60
N PHE A 39 -3.27 7.21 -16.88
CA PHE A 39 -2.10 6.34 -17.02
C PHE A 39 -0.77 7.08 -16.82
N THR A 40 -0.74 8.06 -15.91
CA THR A 40 0.47 8.86 -15.62
C THR A 40 1.00 8.63 -14.22
N TRP A 41 2.33 8.61 -14.09
CA TRP A 41 3.03 8.62 -12.82
C TRP A 41 3.28 10.04 -12.31
N LEU A 42 3.04 10.25 -11.02
CA LEU A 42 3.21 11.52 -10.33
C LEU A 42 4.01 11.29 -9.04
N PRO A 43 5.11 12.03 -8.80
CA PRO A 43 5.80 11.97 -7.52
C PRO A 43 4.92 12.60 -6.43
N LEU A 44 4.90 11.98 -5.26
CA LEU A 44 4.22 12.52 -4.09
C LEU A 44 5.25 13.11 -3.13
N HIS A 45 5.06 14.38 -2.77
CA HIS A 45 5.87 15.06 -1.77
C HIS A 45 5.18 15.00 -0.41
N CYS A 46 5.89 14.48 0.58
CA CYS A 46 5.39 14.31 1.94
C CYS A 46 6.22 15.14 2.92
N LYS A 47 5.58 15.56 4.01
CA LYS A 47 6.20 16.26 5.13
C LYS A 47 6.51 15.27 6.26
N GLY A 48 7.33 15.71 7.22
CA GLY A 48 7.67 14.94 8.41
C GLY A 48 8.79 13.91 8.19
N ALA A 49 9.20 13.27 9.28
CA ALA A 49 10.27 12.28 9.28
C ALA A 49 9.73 10.92 8.80
N GLY A 50 9.83 10.70 7.49
CA GLY A 50 9.41 9.46 6.84
C GLY A 50 10.31 8.24 7.12
N PRO A 51 9.86 7.06 6.67
CA PRO A 51 10.67 5.86 6.70
C PRO A 51 11.99 6.04 5.93
N SER A 52 13.05 5.45 6.47
CA SER A 52 14.33 5.33 5.75
C SER A 52 14.19 4.57 4.43
N ALA A 53 15.08 4.85 3.49
CA ALA A 53 15.16 4.13 2.22
C ALA A 53 15.26 2.61 2.41
N ARG A 54 14.33 1.86 1.81
CA ARG A 54 14.13 0.44 2.10
C ARG A 54 13.53 -0.36 0.93
N CYS A 55 13.81 -1.66 0.90
CA CYS A 55 13.22 -2.62 -0.01
C CYS A 55 12.71 -3.86 0.75
N ASN A 56 11.87 -4.66 0.09
CA ASN A 56 11.24 -5.86 0.65
C ASN A 56 10.47 -5.59 1.96
N HIS A 57 9.94 -4.38 2.09
CA HIS A 57 9.01 -3.99 3.15
C HIS A 57 7.60 -4.43 2.74
N VAL A 58 6.64 -4.29 3.65
CA VAL A 58 5.22 -4.52 3.36
C VAL A 58 4.45 -3.25 3.65
N THR A 59 3.45 -2.98 2.82
CA THR A 59 2.66 -1.74 2.86
C THR A 59 1.19 -2.09 2.78
N THR A 60 0.34 -1.34 3.46
CA THR A 60 -1.11 -1.38 3.26
C THR A 60 -1.70 0.02 3.30
N LEU A 61 -2.89 0.18 2.74
CA LEU A 61 -3.66 1.41 2.84
C LEU A 61 -4.97 1.14 3.58
N TYR A 62 -5.22 1.89 4.65
CA TYR A 62 -6.45 1.82 5.43
C TYR A 62 -7.35 3.02 5.10
N ASP A 63 -8.62 2.73 4.76
CA ASP A 63 -9.67 3.72 4.45
C ASP A 63 -9.27 4.75 3.39
N ASP A 64 -8.43 4.38 2.41
CA ASP A 64 -7.84 5.28 1.40
C ASP A 64 -7.13 6.54 1.95
N LYS A 65 -6.87 6.60 3.27
CA LYS A 65 -6.32 7.77 3.97
C LYS A 65 -4.99 7.49 4.63
N LEU A 66 -4.83 6.31 5.23
CA LEU A 66 -3.67 6.00 6.07
C LEU A 66 -2.81 4.91 5.46
N LEU A 67 -1.70 5.31 4.84
CA LEU A 67 -0.71 4.40 4.29
C LEU A 67 0.22 3.91 5.41
N LEU A 68 0.24 2.61 5.66
CA LEU A 68 1.10 1.98 6.67
C LEU A 68 2.26 1.25 6.01
N VAL A 69 3.48 1.47 6.51
CA VAL A 69 4.70 0.83 6.03
C VAL A 69 5.40 0.13 7.19
N PHE A 70 5.68 -1.17 7.04
CA PHE A 70 6.31 -1.98 8.07
C PHE A 70 7.54 -2.72 7.56
N GLY A 71 8.60 -2.68 8.37
CA GLY A 71 9.79 -3.51 8.21
C GLY A 71 10.56 -3.25 6.92
N GLY A 72 11.04 -4.34 6.31
CA GLY A 72 11.91 -4.32 5.13
C GLY A 72 13.39 -4.27 5.49
N THR A 73 14.23 -3.98 4.49
CA THR A 73 15.69 -3.91 4.64
C THR A 73 16.20 -2.52 4.32
N SER A 74 16.98 -1.94 5.22
CA SER A 74 17.75 -0.71 5.00
C SER A 74 19.20 -0.89 5.44
N LYS A 75 20.18 -0.36 4.68
CA LYS A 75 21.62 -0.48 4.97
C LYS A 75 22.05 -1.89 5.45
N SER A 76 21.59 -2.93 4.77
CA SER A 76 21.84 -4.35 5.10
C SER A 76 21.24 -4.89 6.41
N LYS A 77 20.40 -4.12 7.10
CA LYS A 77 19.67 -4.54 8.31
C LYS A 77 18.18 -4.72 8.00
N SER A 78 17.59 -5.77 8.55
CA SER A 78 16.14 -5.91 8.59
C SER A 78 15.56 -4.95 9.64
N LEU A 79 14.39 -4.40 9.36
CA LEU A 79 13.71 -3.42 10.20
C LEU A 79 12.44 -4.01 10.80
N ASN A 80 11.97 -3.44 11.91
CA ASN A 80 10.66 -3.69 12.55
C ASN A 80 9.95 -2.38 12.92
N ASP A 81 10.36 -1.27 12.31
CA ASP A 81 9.68 0.01 12.47
C ASP A 81 8.35 0.01 11.70
N LEU A 82 7.38 0.75 12.24
CA LEU A 82 6.08 0.98 11.64
C LEU A 82 5.90 2.48 11.44
N PHE A 83 5.60 2.87 10.20
CA PHE A 83 5.32 4.24 9.82
C PHE A 83 3.91 4.35 9.25
N SER A 84 3.30 5.51 9.44
CA SER A 84 2.06 5.90 8.79
C SER A 84 2.25 7.19 8.02
N LEU A 85 1.68 7.28 6.83
CA LEU A 85 1.46 8.52 6.10
C LEU A 85 -0.03 8.77 6.04
N ASP A 86 -0.43 9.91 6.55
CA ASP A 86 -1.78 10.44 6.38
C ASP A 86 -1.84 11.20 5.05
N PHE A 87 -2.72 10.78 4.14
CA PHE A 87 -2.91 11.40 2.83
C PHE A 87 -3.66 12.72 2.86
N GLU A 88 -4.41 13.01 3.93
CA GLU A 88 -5.07 14.31 4.10
C GLU A 88 -4.04 15.39 4.40
N THR A 89 -3.15 15.11 5.37
CA THR A 89 -2.11 16.07 5.79
C THR A 89 -0.79 15.92 5.03
N MET A 90 -0.64 14.83 4.26
CA MET A 90 0.61 14.40 3.61
C MET A 90 1.78 14.31 4.59
N MET A 91 1.51 13.92 5.84
CA MET A 91 2.49 13.89 6.92
C MET A 91 2.86 12.47 7.34
N TRP A 92 4.17 12.18 7.33
CA TRP A 92 4.71 10.95 7.90
C TRP A 92 4.78 11.02 9.42
N SER A 93 4.39 9.92 10.06
CA SER A 93 4.52 9.70 11.49
C SER A 93 5.08 8.30 11.76
N ARG A 94 5.93 8.19 12.77
CA ARG A 94 6.39 6.89 13.27
C ARG A 94 5.43 6.40 14.35
N ILE A 95 4.81 5.25 14.13
CA ILE A 95 3.91 4.65 15.12
C ILE A 95 4.75 4.01 16.22
N LYS A 96 4.56 4.48 17.46
CA LYS A 96 5.16 3.88 18.66
C LYS A 96 4.37 2.64 19.04
N ILE A 97 4.96 1.47 18.79
CA ILE A 97 4.38 0.18 19.15
C ILE A 97 4.37 0.04 20.68
N ARG A 98 3.26 -0.41 21.25
CA ARG A 98 3.14 -0.80 22.67
C ARG A 98 2.91 -2.32 22.75
N GLY A 99 3.40 -2.95 23.82
CA GLY A 99 3.18 -4.37 24.07
C GLY A 99 4.06 -5.28 23.20
N PHE A 100 3.44 -6.18 22.42
CA PHE A 100 4.18 -7.11 21.57
C PHE A 100 4.86 -6.39 20.40
N HIS A 101 6.16 -6.64 20.22
CA HIS A 101 6.94 -6.09 19.13
C HIS A 101 7.33 -7.19 18.14
N PRO A 102 6.88 -7.10 16.87
CA PRO A 102 7.38 -7.98 15.83
C PRO A 102 8.90 -7.93 15.71
N SER A 103 9.50 -9.10 15.52
CA SER A 103 10.92 -9.20 15.15
C SER A 103 11.20 -8.51 13.80
N PRO A 104 12.42 -7.97 13.60
CA PRO A 104 12.83 -7.40 12.32
C PRO A 104 12.69 -8.37 11.16
N ARG A 105 11.97 -7.95 10.12
CA ARG A 105 11.61 -8.83 9.01
C ARG A 105 11.54 -8.10 7.67
N ALA A 106 11.98 -8.81 6.63
CA ALA A 106 11.92 -8.38 5.25
C ALA A 106 11.48 -9.54 4.35
N GLY A 107 10.88 -9.21 3.21
CA GLY A 107 10.28 -10.18 2.29
C GLY A 107 9.04 -10.83 2.88
N CYS A 108 8.30 -10.08 3.69
CA CYS A 108 6.98 -10.45 4.19
C CYS A 108 5.93 -10.11 3.14
N CYS A 109 4.81 -10.81 3.20
CA CYS A 109 3.61 -10.44 2.46
C CYS A 109 2.53 -10.07 3.47
N GLY A 110 1.67 -9.14 3.11
CA GLY A 110 0.61 -8.70 4.00
C GLY A 110 -0.62 -8.24 3.26
N VAL A 111 -1.75 -8.35 3.95
CA VAL A 111 -3.05 -8.03 3.40
C VAL A 111 -3.95 -7.49 4.51
N LEU A 112 -4.67 -6.42 4.19
CA LEU A 112 -5.60 -5.78 5.10
C LEU A 112 -6.98 -6.40 4.95
N CYS A 113 -7.57 -6.77 6.07
CA CYS A 113 -8.95 -7.24 6.16
C CYS A 113 -9.69 -6.48 7.26
N GLY A 114 -10.67 -5.68 6.89
CA GLY A 114 -11.31 -4.73 7.80
C GLY A 114 -10.26 -3.81 8.44
N THR A 115 -10.15 -3.87 9.78
CA THR A 115 -9.19 -3.06 10.55
C THR A 115 -7.88 -3.79 10.85
N LYS A 116 -7.74 -5.06 10.44
CA LYS A 116 -6.58 -5.89 10.77
C LYS A 116 -5.70 -6.09 9.55
N TRP A 117 -4.45 -5.68 9.68
CA TRP A 117 -3.42 -5.93 8.69
C TRP A 117 -2.64 -7.19 9.04
N TYR A 118 -2.86 -8.25 8.27
CA TYR A 118 -2.20 -9.54 8.44
C TYR A 118 -0.86 -9.53 7.70
N ILE A 119 0.20 -10.01 8.35
CA ILE A 119 1.56 -10.07 7.80
C ILE A 119 2.12 -11.46 8.05
N ALA A 120 2.42 -12.17 6.97
CA ALA A 120 2.96 -13.51 7.01
C ALA A 120 4.42 -13.54 6.54
N GLY A 121 5.18 -14.45 7.15
CA GLY A 121 6.50 -14.82 6.66
C GLY A 121 7.58 -13.77 6.81
N GLY A 122 8.51 -13.80 5.86
CA GLY A 122 9.71 -12.98 5.85
C GLY A 122 10.68 -13.31 6.99
N GLY A 123 11.64 -12.42 7.21
CA GLY A 123 12.58 -12.55 8.31
C GLY A 123 13.84 -11.73 8.18
N SER A 124 14.81 -12.08 9.02
CA SER A 124 16.16 -11.54 8.97
C SER A 124 17.05 -12.39 8.06
N ARG A 125 18.30 -11.96 7.84
CA ARG A 125 19.31 -12.79 7.17
C ARG A 125 19.58 -14.12 7.88
N LYS A 126 19.37 -14.17 9.21
CA LYS A 126 19.72 -15.33 10.04
C LYS A 126 18.52 -16.25 10.33
N LYS A 127 17.31 -15.69 10.37
CA LYS A 127 16.11 -16.41 10.84
C LYS A 127 14.88 -16.00 10.03
N ARG A 128 14.14 -16.99 9.54
CA ARG A 128 12.80 -16.85 8.97
C ARG A 128 11.74 -16.99 10.06
N HIS A 129 10.64 -16.26 9.90
CA HIS A 129 9.52 -16.30 10.83
C HIS A 129 8.36 -17.04 10.17
N ALA A 130 7.81 -18.02 10.88
CA ALA A 130 6.61 -18.76 10.49
C ALA A 130 5.33 -18.19 11.11
N GLU A 131 5.47 -17.13 11.91
CA GLU A 131 4.36 -16.43 12.54
C GLU A 131 3.62 -15.57 11.51
N ILE A 132 2.30 -15.68 11.55
CA ILE A 132 1.37 -14.73 10.94
C ILE A 132 0.99 -13.75 12.03
N LEU A 133 1.32 -12.49 11.79
CA LEU A 133 1.01 -11.38 12.68
C LEU A 133 -0.25 -10.66 12.20
N ALA A 134 -0.98 -10.04 13.10
CA ALA A 134 -1.98 -9.04 12.78
C ALA A 134 -1.71 -7.75 13.53
N PHE A 135 -1.70 -6.63 12.81
CA PHE A 135 -1.75 -5.28 13.36
C PHE A 135 -3.18 -4.77 13.30
N ASP A 136 -3.77 -4.43 14.45
CA ASP A 136 -5.06 -3.76 14.50
C ASP A 136 -4.85 -2.25 14.34
N VAL A 137 -5.25 -1.71 13.18
CA VAL A 137 -4.97 -0.32 12.79
C VAL A 137 -5.64 0.68 13.73
N LEU A 138 -6.82 0.34 14.27
CA LEU A 138 -7.55 1.24 15.17
C LEU A 138 -6.97 1.23 16.58
N LYS A 139 -6.49 0.08 17.04
CA LYS A 139 -5.89 -0.06 18.38
C LYS A 139 -4.40 0.26 18.41
N LEU A 140 -3.75 0.26 17.25
CA LEU A 140 -2.29 0.35 17.11
C LEU A 140 -1.54 -0.76 17.86
N GLU A 141 -2.10 -1.97 17.84
CA GLU A 141 -1.60 -3.12 18.59
C GLU A 141 -1.28 -4.31 17.67
N TRP A 142 -0.18 -5.00 17.97
CA TRP A 142 0.20 -6.23 17.30
C TRP A 142 -0.28 -7.46 18.07
N SER A 143 -0.60 -8.52 17.33
CA SER A 143 -0.93 -9.82 17.88
C SER A 143 -0.36 -10.93 16.99
N VAL A 144 0.01 -12.05 17.59
CA VAL A 144 0.34 -13.28 16.84
C VAL A 144 -0.98 -14.01 16.60
N VAL A 145 -1.32 -14.18 15.33
CA VAL A 145 -2.56 -14.86 14.91
C VAL A 145 -2.34 -16.37 14.84
N HIS A 146 -1.19 -16.78 14.32
CA HIS A 146 -0.89 -18.18 14.07
C HIS A 146 0.60 -18.37 13.87
N THR A 147 1.08 -19.58 14.17
CA THR A 147 2.44 -19.99 13.89
C THR A 147 2.38 -21.20 12.98
N SER A 148 2.69 -20.99 11.70
CA SER A 148 2.67 -22.06 10.71
C SER A 148 3.82 -23.05 10.94
N SER A 149 3.65 -24.27 10.44
CA SER A 149 4.76 -25.24 10.43
C SER A 149 5.88 -24.78 9.50
N GLN A 150 7.10 -25.28 9.71
CA GLN A 150 8.24 -24.97 8.83
C GLN A 150 8.01 -25.41 7.37
N GLN A 151 7.06 -26.32 7.13
CA GLN A 151 6.70 -26.78 5.80
C GLN A 151 5.68 -25.88 5.09
N SER A 152 5.07 -24.91 5.78
CA SER A 152 4.10 -23.96 5.21
C SER A 152 4.71 -23.11 4.10
N ILE A 153 3.88 -22.69 3.14
CA ILE A 153 4.26 -21.80 2.05
C ILE A 153 4.60 -20.40 2.57
N THR A 154 4.00 -19.99 3.68
CA THR A 154 4.24 -18.69 4.32
C THR A 154 5.69 -18.50 4.78
N THR A 155 6.49 -19.58 4.85
CA THR A 155 7.92 -19.50 5.17
C THR A 155 8.81 -19.45 3.93
N ASN A 156 8.26 -19.64 2.72
CA ASN A 156 8.99 -19.56 1.46
C ASN A 156 9.48 -18.11 1.21
N LYS A 157 10.60 -17.96 0.52
CA LYS A 157 11.07 -16.64 0.06
C LYS A 157 10.28 -16.24 -1.18
N GLY A 158 9.69 -15.05 -1.18
CA GLY A 158 8.99 -14.51 -2.36
C GLY A 158 7.67 -15.22 -2.68
N PHE A 159 7.04 -15.85 -1.68
CA PHE A 159 5.65 -16.29 -1.81
C PHE A 159 4.73 -15.07 -1.98
N SER A 160 3.54 -15.31 -2.51
CA SER A 160 2.48 -14.31 -2.61
C SER A 160 1.37 -14.63 -1.63
N LEU A 161 0.73 -13.59 -1.11
CA LEU A 161 -0.41 -13.70 -0.20
C LEU A 161 -1.54 -12.84 -0.74
N VAL A 162 -2.73 -13.41 -0.86
CA VAL A 162 -3.92 -12.70 -1.31
C VAL A 162 -5.10 -12.98 -0.38
N LEU A 163 -6.02 -12.02 -0.29
CA LEU A 163 -7.29 -12.19 0.39
C LEU A 163 -8.33 -12.64 -0.63
N LEU A 164 -8.99 -13.76 -0.35
CA LEU A 164 -10.14 -14.25 -1.10
C LEU A 164 -11.37 -14.16 -0.21
N GLN A 165 -12.37 -13.40 -0.65
CA GLN A 165 -13.67 -13.35 0.00
C GLN A 165 -14.65 -14.23 -0.77
N LYS A 166 -15.25 -15.21 -0.09
CA LYS A 166 -16.29 -16.07 -0.68
C LYS A 166 -17.46 -16.15 0.29
N LYS A 167 -18.63 -15.65 -0.14
CA LYS A 167 -19.79 -15.42 0.73
C LYS A 167 -19.39 -14.50 1.89
N ASP A 168 -19.64 -14.91 3.12
CA ASP A 168 -19.29 -14.17 4.34
C ASP A 168 -17.93 -14.60 4.93
N THR A 169 -17.24 -15.54 4.31
CA THR A 169 -15.96 -16.06 4.81
C THR A 169 -14.79 -15.46 4.03
N GLU A 170 -13.74 -15.11 4.77
CA GLU A 170 -12.51 -14.56 4.24
C GLU A 170 -11.40 -15.60 4.38
N TYR A 171 -10.59 -15.73 3.32
CA TYR A 171 -9.53 -16.71 3.24
C TYR A 171 -8.23 -15.98 2.90
N LEU A 172 -7.18 -16.28 3.65
CA LEU A 172 -5.82 -15.93 3.29
C LEU A 172 -5.27 -17.06 2.42
N VAL A 173 -4.92 -16.75 1.17
CA VAL A 173 -4.38 -17.73 0.24
C VAL A 173 -2.91 -17.40 -0.01
N ALA A 174 -2.04 -18.31 0.40
CA ALA A 174 -0.60 -18.23 0.19
C ALA A 174 -0.19 -19.19 -0.93
N PHE A 175 0.63 -18.73 -1.86
CA PHE A 175 1.09 -19.55 -2.97
C PHE A 175 2.48 -19.13 -3.45
N GLY A 176 3.16 -20.03 -4.15
CA GLY A 176 4.44 -19.73 -4.77
C GLY A 176 5.63 -19.70 -3.82
N GLY A 177 6.64 -18.93 -4.21
CA GLY A 177 7.86 -18.73 -3.46
C GLY A 177 8.86 -19.89 -3.58
N LEU A 178 10.02 -19.69 -2.96
CA LEU A 178 11.18 -20.56 -3.06
C LEU A 178 11.68 -20.97 -1.67
N LYS A 179 11.88 -22.28 -1.46
CA LYS A 179 12.67 -22.82 -0.33
C LYS A 179 14.01 -23.33 -0.83
N LYS A 180 14.04 -24.61 -1.24
CA LYS A 180 15.14 -25.21 -2.02
C LYS A 180 14.80 -25.12 -3.51
N GLU A 181 13.57 -25.47 -3.85
CA GLU A 181 13.00 -25.41 -5.19
C GLU A 181 11.77 -24.48 -5.22
N PRO A 182 11.43 -23.90 -6.38
CA PRO A 182 10.20 -23.15 -6.55
C PRO A 182 9.00 -24.01 -6.20
N SER A 183 8.04 -23.44 -5.48
CA SER A 183 6.81 -24.14 -5.09
C SER A 183 5.65 -23.69 -5.96
N ASP A 184 4.89 -24.65 -6.48
CA ASP A 184 3.61 -24.46 -7.17
C ASP A 184 2.40 -24.64 -6.23
N GLN A 185 2.67 -24.94 -4.96
CA GLN A 185 1.65 -25.29 -3.99
C GLN A 185 0.80 -24.06 -3.62
N VAL A 186 -0.43 -24.36 -3.17
CA VAL A 186 -1.36 -23.37 -2.64
C VAL A 186 -1.79 -23.80 -1.24
N GLU A 187 -1.70 -22.89 -0.29
CA GLU A 187 -2.10 -23.06 1.10
C GLU A 187 -3.22 -22.07 1.42
N ILE A 188 -4.35 -22.59 1.86
CA ILE A 188 -5.51 -21.80 2.25
C ILE A 188 -5.59 -21.77 3.78
N LEU A 189 -5.63 -20.56 4.31
CA LEU A 189 -5.71 -20.24 5.72
C LEU A 189 -7.08 -19.57 5.95
N MET A 190 -8.00 -20.28 6.60
CA MET A 190 -9.35 -19.75 6.85
C MET A 190 -9.33 -18.67 7.94
N MET A 191 -10.06 -17.58 7.74
CA MET A 191 -10.40 -16.63 8.79
C MET A 191 -11.87 -16.82 9.16
N GLU A 192 -12.13 -17.48 10.29
CA GLU A 192 -13.50 -17.60 10.80
C GLU A 192 -13.97 -16.25 11.36
N LYS A 193 -15.11 -15.75 10.87
CA LYS A 193 -15.84 -14.63 11.49
C LYS A 193 -16.68 -15.21 12.63
N ASN A 194 -16.32 -14.91 13.87
CA ASN A 194 -17.20 -15.19 15.00
C ASN A 194 -17.95 -13.92 15.42
N GLU A 195 -19.26 -13.93 15.19
CA GLU A 195 -20.21 -12.97 15.74
C GLU A 195 -20.50 -13.32 17.21
N SER A 196 -19.71 -12.80 18.15
CA SER A 196 -20.13 -12.40 19.50
C SER A 196 -18.93 -12.09 20.40
N SER A 197 -18.93 -10.88 20.98
CA SER A 197 -18.24 -10.44 22.22
C SER A 197 -16.79 -10.88 22.51
N MET A 198 -15.90 -9.89 22.59
CA MET A 198 -14.88 -9.76 23.65
C MET A 198 -14.04 -11.02 23.95
N SER A 199 -13.28 -11.51 22.98
CA SER A 199 -11.91 -12.05 23.11
C SER A 199 -11.61 -12.84 21.84
N ARG A 200 -10.62 -12.39 21.07
CA ARG A 200 -10.35 -12.92 19.73
C ARG A 200 -9.42 -14.13 19.84
N ARG A 201 -9.95 -15.34 19.65
CA ARG A 201 -9.16 -16.53 19.28
C ARG A 201 -9.48 -16.91 17.85
N ILE A 202 -8.43 -17.14 17.05
CA ILE A 202 -8.51 -17.53 15.65
C ILE A 202 -8.18 -19.03 15.58
N THR A 203 -9.06 -19.81 14.96
CA THR A 203 -8.79 -21.21 14.62
C THR A 203 -8.45 -21.27 13.14
N LEU A 204 -7.19 -21.58 12.83
CA LEU A 204 -6.70 -21.70 11.47
C LEU A 204 -6.57 -23.19 11.10
N THR A 205 -7.42 -23.65 10.20
CA THR A 205 -7.29 -24.98 9.58
C THR A 205 -6.59 -24.84 8.24
N SER A 206 -5.40 -25.43 8.10
CA SER A 206 -4.67 -25.49 6.84
C SER A 206 -5.20 -26.64 5.98
N LYS A 207 -5.59 -26.37 4.73
CA LYS A 207 -5.78 -27.42 3.71
C LYS A 207 -4.78 -27.19 2.59
N LYS A 208 -4.03 -28.24 2.23
CA LYS A 208 -3.11 -28.25 1.08
C LYS A 208 -3.81 -28.86 -0.12
N CYS A 209 -3.72 -28.21 -1.27
CA CYS A 209 -4.15 -28.77 -2.54
C CYS A 209 -2.95 -28.76 -3.50
N SER A 210 -2.61 -29.94 -4.03
CA SER A 210 -1.55 -30.16 -5.02
C SER A 210 -2.15 -30.71 -6.30
N SER A 211 -1.82 -30.14 -7.46
CA SER A 211 -2.11 -30.73 -8.78
C SER A 211 -0.86 -31.43 -9.29
N SER A 212 -0.85 -32.77 -9.32
CA SER A 212 0.23 -33.54 -9.93
C SER A 212 -0.10 -33.86 -11.39
N THR A 213 0.70 -33.37 -12.32
CA THR A 213 0.74 -33.84 -13.72
C THR A 213 2.06 -34.55 -13.97
N GLY A 214 2.02 -35.86 -14.19
CA GLY A 214 3.15 -36.69 -14.62
C GLY A 214 2.65 -38.07 -15.11
N PRO A 215 3.19 -38.64 -16.22
CA PRO A 215 2.55 -39.75 -16.94
C PRO A 215 3.02 -41.16 -16.52
N THR A 216 2.07 -42.13 -16.56
CA THR A 216 2.18 -43.60 -16.84
C THR A 216 3.15 -44.46 -15.99
N SER A 217 2.86 -45.68 -15.51
CA SER A 217 2.06 -46.81 -16.02
C SER A 217 1.92 -47.96 -14.99
N GLY A 218 0.78 -48.68 -14.98
CA GLY A 218 0.69 -50.11 -14.59
C GLY A 218 -0.08 -50.48 -13.30
N PRO A 219 -0.80 -51.63 -13.22
CA PRO A 219 -2.20 -51.66 -12.76
C PRO A 219 -2.51 -52.57 -11.55
N VAL A 220 -3.72 -52.37 -10.94
CA VAL A 220 -4.77 -53.37 -10.60
C VAL A 220 -5.54 -53.01 -9.30
N GLY A 221 -6.88 -52.91 -9.41
CA GLY A 221 -7.86 -53.17 -8.33
C GLY A 221 -8.75 -51.99 -7.86
N GLY A 222 -9.97 -51.84 -8.38
CA GLY A 222 -10.96 -50.76 -8.08
C GLY A 222 -11.87 -50.98 -6.84
N PRO A 223 -13.10 -50.41 -6.75
CA PRO A 223 -13.75 -49.42 -7.62
C PRO A 223 -14.31 -48.14 -6.91
N GLU A 224 -14.65 -47.16 -7.77
CA GLU A 224 -15.67 -46.08 -7.64
C GLU A 224 -15.45 -44.85 -6.72
N LYS A 225 -14.99 -43.74 -7.35
CA LYS A 225 -15.36 -42.37 -6.97
C LYS A 225 -16.00 -41.68 -8.18
N GLN A 226 -17.27 -41.32 -8.03
CA GLN A 226 -18.07 -40.63 -9.03
C GLN A 226 -17.57 -39.19 -9.23
N SER A 227 -17.39 -38.81 -10.50
CA SER A 227 -17.02 -37.48 -10.97
C SER A 227 -18.25 -36.59 -11.08
N LEU A 228 -18.30 -35.50 -10.32
CA LEU A 228 -19.31 -34.44 -10.42
C LEU A 228 -18.91 -33.45 -11.53
N ALA A 229 -19.00 -33.91 -12.77
CA ALA A 229 -18.88 -33.07 -13.96
C ALA A 229 -19.79 -33.61 -15.07
N ALA A 230 -21.09 -33.75 -14.80
CA ALA A 230 -22.09 -34.09 -15.81
C ALA A 230 -23.52 -33.80 -15.33
N VAL A 231 -23.84 -32.54 -15.00
CA VAL A 231 -25.22 -32.04 -15.14
C VAL A 231 -25.12 -30.55 -15.45
N MET A 232 -25.92 -30.08 -16.41
CA MET A 232 -26.16 -28.69 -16.83
C MET A 232 -25.43 -28.25 -18.11
N GLU A 233 -25.77 -28.89 -19.22
CA GLU A 233 -26.09 -28.15 -20.46
C GLU A 233 -27.60 -28.26 -20.70
N HIS A 234 -28.28 -27.10 -20.77
CA HIS A 234 -29.39 -26.74 -21.66
C HIS A 234 -30.15 -25.55 -21.07
N HIS A 235 -29.79 -24.34 -21.53
CA HIS A 235 -30.68 -23.29 -22.05
C HIS A 235 -29.96 -21.92 -22.04
N GLY A 236 -29.62 -21.43 -23.23
CA GLY A 236 -29.80 -20.02 -23.60
C GLY A 236 -28.79 -18.96 -23.15
N SER A 237 -27.92 -18.60 -24.10
CA SER A 237 -27.62 -17.20 -24.49
C SER A 237 -26.35 -16.50 -23.96
N VAL A 238 -25.31 -16.59 -24.82
CA VAL A 238 -24.41 -15.53 -25.33
C VAL A 238 -23.43 -14.83 -24.37
N ARG A 239 -22.15 -15.23 -24.45
CA ARG A 239 -21.04 -14.32 -24.83
C ARG A 239 -20.10 -15.04 -25.79
N LYS A 240 -20.01 -14.54 -27.02
CA LYS A 240 -19.16 -15.06 -28.09
C LYS A 240 -17.68 -14.79 -27.79
N SER A 241 -16.90 -15.87 -27.86
CA SER A 241 -15.46 -15.85 -28.11
C SER A 241 -15.22 -15.47 -29.57
N LEU A 242 -14.25 -14.59 -29.83
CA LEU A 242 -13.74 -14.34 -31.18
C LEU A 242 -12.44 -15.14 -31.32
N SER A 243 -12.49 -16.18 -32.14
CA SER A 243 -11.32 -16.89 -32.67
C SER A 243 -10.95 -16.34 -34.05
N GLU A 244 -9.65 -16.36 -34.33
CA GLU A 244 -9.00 -16.15 -35.62
C GLU A 244 -9.65 -16.95 -36.77
N SER A 245 -9.75 -16.32 -37.95
CA SER A 245 -9.14 -16.84 -39.19
C SER A 245 -9.57 -16.00 -40.40
N LEU A 246 -8.62 -15.26 -40.99
CA LEU A 246 -8.45 -15.19 -42.45
C LEU A 246 -6.95 -15.04 -42.71
N LEU A 247 -6.34 -16.15 -43.12
CA LEU A 247 -5.01 -16.23 -43.72
C LEU A 247 -5.12 -15.77 -45.19
N VAL A 248 -4.18 -14.95 -45.67
CA VAL A 248 -3.42 -15.20 -46.91
C VAL A 248 -2.04 -14.53 -46.79
N ASP A 249 -1.04 -15.29 -47.25
CA ASP A 249 0.40 -15.19 -47.15
C ASP A 249 1.10 -13.89 -47.59
N SER A 250 2.25 -13.62 -46.95
CA SER A 250 3.58 -13.58 -47.62
C SER A 250 4.70 -13.52 -46.56
N ASN A 251 5.38 -14.64 -46.34
CA ASN A 251 6.70 -14.76 -45.68
C ASN A 251 7.76 -14.95 -46.83
N PRO A 252 9.10 -14.93 -46.64
CA PRO A 252 9.81 -15.14 -45.38
C PRO A 252 11.08 -14.32 -45.11
N GLY A 253 11.45 -14.26 -43.83
CA GLY A 253 12.76 -13.87 -43.34
C GLY A 253 13.01 -14.40 -41.93
N ASN A 254 13.09 -15.73 -41.79
CA ASN A 254 13.58 -16.42 -40.59
C ASN A 254 14.98 -15.91 -40.21
N VAL A 255 15.29 -15.78 -38.91
CA VAL A 255 16.26 -16.64 -38.19
C VAL A 255 16.06 -16.49 -36.68
N SER A 256 15.79 -17.63 -36.04
CA SER A 256 15.87 -17.89 -34.60
C SER A 256 17.29 -18.27 -34.24
N LEU A 257 17.84 -17.81 -33.11
CA LEU A 257 18.99 -18.47 -32.47
C LEU A 257 18.82 -18.54 -30.94
N ARG A 258 18.57 -19.77 -30.46
CA ARG A 258 18.93 -20.22 -29.11
C ARG A 258 20.44 -20.53 -29.07
N LYS A 259 21.01 -20.33 -27.88
CA LYS A 259 22.31 -20.76 -27.35
C LYS A 259 22.92 -22.01 -28.01
N GLU A 260 24.25 -22.02 -28.15
CA GLU A 260 25.15 -22.96 -27.46
C GLU A 260 26.66 -22.80 -27.76
N HIS A 261 27.51 -23.05 -26.73
CA HIS A 261 28.94 -23.46 -26.75
C HIS A 261 30.01 -22.45 -27.28
N VAL A 262 31.27 -22.33 -26.83
CA VAL A 262 32.19 -23.06 -25.92
C VAL A 262 33.39 -22.12 -25.59
N ASP A 263 34.03 -22.33 -24.44
CA ASP A 263 35.33 -21.74 -24.02
C ASP A 263 36.48 -22.17 -24.95
N ASP A 264 37.43 -21.26 -25.22
CA ASP A 264 38.86 -21.59 -25.42
C ASP A 264 39.73 -20.31 -25.34
N ASP A 265 40.43 -20.20 -24.21
CA ASP A 265 41.88 -20.05 -24.03
C ASP A 265 42.76 -18.94 -24.70
N VAL A 266 43.51 -18.30 -23.79
CA VAL A 266 44.97 -18.00 -23.83
C VAL A 266 45.48 -16.72 -24.50
N ALA A 267 45.78 -15.77 -23.59
CA ALA A 267 47.03 -15.02 -23.39
C ALA A 267 47.67 -14.20 -24.52
N LEU A 268 47.80 -12.89 -24.26
CA LEU A 268 49.05 -12.15 -24.50
C LEU A 268 49.43 -11.27 -23.30
N LYS A 269 50.74 -11.24 -23.07
CA LYS A 269 51.53 -10.84 -21.90
C LYS A 269 51.81 -9.33 -21.80
N LEU A 270 51.95 -8.89 -20.54
CA LEU A 270 52.95 -7.99 -19.94
C LEU A 270 53.62 -6.86 -20.76
N ALA A 271 53.58 -5.64 -20.18
CA ALA A 271 54.76 -4.89 -19.69
C ALA A 271 54.26 -3.72 -18.79
N ARG A 272 54.62 -3.69 -17.49
CA ARG A 272 55.61 -2.79 -16.83
C ARG A 272 55.22 -1.30 -16.86
N SER A 273 55.28 -0.49 -15.80
CA SER A 273 56.12 -0.50 -14.58
C SER A 273 55.56 0.46 -13.52
N SER A 274 55.81 0.14 -12.26
CA SER A 274 55.80 1.02 -11.07
C SER A 274 57.16 1.71 -10.89
N GLU A 275 57.17 2.90 -10.27
CA GLU A 275 58.16 3.50 -9.32
C GLU A 275 57.89 5.02 -9.31
N ASP A 276 57.33 5.59 -8.23
CA ASP A 276 58.00 6.11 -7.01
C ASP A 276 58.81 7.40 -7.24
N GLU A 277 58.44 8.48 -6.56
CA GLU A 277 59.31 9.26 -5.65
C GLU A 277 58.60 10.49 -5.03
N ARG A 278 59.14 10.90 -3.87
CA ARG A 278 58.60 11.77 -2.82
C ARG A 278 59.03 13.25 -2.94
N SER A 279 58.53 14.01 -1.96
CA SER A 279 59.05 15.26 -1.32
C SER A 279 58.31 16.54 -1.74
N SER A 280 58.02 17.54 -0.90
CA SER A 280 58.17 17.82 0.54
C SER A 280 57.40 19.13 0.88
N LEU A 281 57.03 19.31 2.16
CA LEU A 281 56.26 20.40 2.82
C LEU A 281 57.09 21.72 2.99
N PRO A 282 56.84 22.70 3.93
CA PRO A 282 55.66 23.15 4.76
C PRO A 282 55.52 24.71 4.94
N MET A 283 54.46 25.20 5.63
CA MET A 283 54.46 26.20 6.76
C MET A 283 53.00 26.58 7.14
N GLU A 284 52.51 26.28 8.36
CA GLU A 284 52.59 26.97 9.68
C GLU A 284 51.49 28.02 9.93
N GLN A 285 50.53 27.72 10.84
CA GLN A 285 50.39 28.17 12.26
C GLN A 285 49.86 29.60 12.42
N ILE A 286 48.77 29.84 13.17
CA ILE A 286 48.82 30.37 14.55
C ILE A 286 47.56 30.00 15.37
N ARG A 287 47.80 29.90 16.68
CA ARG A 287 47.03 29.39 17.84
C ARG A 287 45.88 30.28 18.38
N LYS A 288 44.90 29.59 18.98
CA LYS A 288 44.22 29.70 20.30
C LYS A 288 44.05 31.08 20.99
N HIS A 289 42.84 31.41 21.50
CA HIS A 289 42.35 31.14 22.87
C HIS A 289 40.98 31.82 23.13
N SER A 290 40.40 31.50 24.29
CA SER A 290 39.00 31.49 24.70
C SER A 290 38.67 32.47 25.84
N ASN A 291 37.37 32.77 26.00
CA ASN A 291 36.62 33.17 27.20
C ASN A 291 36.76 34.60 27.75
N THR A 292 35.62 35.24 28.06
CA THR A 292 35.25 35.72 29.42
C THR A 292 33.72 35.91 29.52
N GLU A 293 33.23 35.83 30.76
CA GLU A 293 31.89 35.59 31.32
C GLU A 293 30.91 36.78 31.34
N GLY A 294 29.64 36.52 31.73
CA GLY A 294 28.80 37.49 32.44
C GLY A 294 27.28 37.45 32.17
N SER A 295 26.53 36.72 33.00
CA SER A 295 25.11 37.02 33.37
C SER A 295 25.09 38.21 34.39
N PRO A 296 23.96 38.85 34.81
CA PRO A 296 22.58 38.35 34.81
C PRO A 296 21.40 39.37 34.62
N SER A 297 20.21 38.77 34.41
CA SER A 297 18.88 39.11 34.98
C SER A 297 18.08 40.37 34.60
N MET A 298 16.77 40.10 34.38
CA MET A 298 15.58 40.71 35.01
C MET A 298 14.73 41.74 34.21
N LEU A 299 13.42 41.44 34.22
CA LEU A 299 12.21 42.29 34.12
C LEU A 299 11.40 42.31 32.80
N GLU A 300 10.26 41.61 32.88
CA GLU A 300 8.92 41.93 32.33
C GLU A 300 8.58 43.45 32.40
N PRO A 301 7.66 43.99 31.57
CA PRO A 301 6.24 43.98 31.96
C PRO A 301 5.18 43.88 30.84
N GLU A 302 4.09 43.20 31.21
CA GLU A 302 2.67 43.60 31.17
C GLU A 302 2.00 44.11 29.88
N ASN A 303 0.94 43.36 29.53
CA ASN A 303 -0.25 43.83 28.83
C ASN A 303 -1.04 44.84 29.68
N THR A 304 -1.61 45.85 29.04
CA THR A 304 -2.90 46.42 29.48
C THR A 304 -3.70 46.98 28.30
N GLU A 305 -5.00 46.75 28.39
CA GLU A 305 -6.10 47.00 27.46
C GLU A 305 -6.55 48.47 27.33
N LYS A 306 -7.42 48.70 26.33
CA LYS A 306 -8.44 49.78 26.17
C LYS A 306 -7.92 51.14 25.68
N ASP A 307 -8.57 51.88 24.79
CA ASP A 307 -10.02 52.10 24.61
C ASP A 307 -10.37 52.63 23.20
N GLU A 308 -11.68 52.63 22.94
CA GLU A 308 -12.45 52.99 21.74
C GLU A 308 -12.44 54.48 21.29
N LYS A 309 -13.09 54.67 20.11
CA LYS A 309 -13.59 55.89 19.42
C LYS A 309 -12.64 56.40 18.33
N GLY A 310 -13.05 56.64 17.09
CA GLY A 310 -14.37 56.80 16.47
C GLY A 310 -14.26 57.94 15.42
N LYS A 311 -15.04 57.85 14.33
CA LYS A 311 -15.23 58.83 13.23
C LYS A 311 -14.10 58.91 12.17
N SER A 312 -14.33 58.45 10.94
CA SER A 312 -15.05 59.09 9.81
C SER A 312 -14.29 60.26 9.20
N ASP A 313 -13.72 60.08 8.00
CA ASP A 313 -14.20 60.81 6.82
C ASP A 313 -13.61 60.25 5.52
N ASP A 314 -14.43 60.30 4.48
CA ASP A 314 -14.12 59.98 3.09
C ASP A 314 -13.16 61.03 2.50
N THR A 315 -12.14 60.60 1.75
CA THR A 315 -11.63 61.41 0.63
C THR A 315 -11.04 60.50 -0.45
N VAL A 316 -11.80 60.40 -1.54
CA VAL A 316 -11.36 59.88 -2.84
C VAL A 316 -10.50 60.94 -3.52
N SER A 317 -9.32 60.57 -4.00
CA SER A 317 -8.55 61.37 -4.94
C SER A 317 -7.84 60.47 -5.96
N PHE A 318 -8.35 60.46 -7.18
CA PHE A 318 -7.61 60.04 -8.39
C PHE A 318 -6.70 61.19 -8.86
N PRO A 319 -5.57 60.89 -9.52
CA PRO A 319 -5.13 61.74 -10.61
C PRO A 319 -5.10 61.01 -11.95
N GLU A 320 -5.49 61.77 -12.96
CA GLU A 320 -5.56 61.47 -14.37
C GLU A 320 -4.18 61.18 -15.01
N ALA A 321 -4.28 60.55 -16.18
CA ALA A 321 -3.22 60.21 -17.08
C ALA A 321 -2.57 61.45 -17.73
N ASP A 322 -1.26 61.36 -18.03
CA ASP A 322 -0.80 61.61 -19.40
C ASP A 322 0.65 61.15 -19.66
N GLY A 323 0.83 60.47 -20.80
CA GLY A 323 2.03 60.54 -21.65
C GLY A 323 3.23 59.60 -21.35
N LYS A 324 3.32 58.47 -22.07
CA LYS A 324 4.31 58.25 -23.15
C LYS A 324 4.33 56.79 -23.63
N LEU A 325 4.39 56.67 -24.95
CA LEU A 325 4.51 55.45 -25.74
C LEU A 325 5.85 54.74 -25.50
N GLY A 326 5.82 53.42 -25.26
CA GLY A 326 6.98 52.53 -25.50
C GLY A 326 7.18 51.43 -24.45
N GLY A 327 6.76 50.19 -24.78
CA GLY A 327 7.37 48.97 -24.22
C GLY A 327 6.45 48.00 -23.48
N PHE A 328 6.23 46.83 -24.10
CA PHE A 328 5.84 45.55 -23.50
C PHE A 328 4.46 45.42 -22.81
N THR A 329 3.41 45.16 -23.59
CA THR A 329 2.16 44.57 -23.09
C THR A 329 2.17 43.04 -23.22
N SER A 330 3.00 42.34 -22.45
CA SER A 330 2.94 40.86 -22.36
C SER A 330 2.63 40.35 -20.95
N SER A 331 2.67 41.20 -19.93
CA SER A 331 2.35 40.82 -18.54
C SER A 331 0.85 40.79 -18.27
N SER A 332 0.10 41.78 -18.76
CA SER A 332 -1.35 41.92 -18.52
C SER A 332 -2.16 40.72 -19.05
N SER A 333 -1.81 40.19 -20.23
CA SER A 333 -2.48 39.04 -20.84
C SER A 333 -2.30 37.74 -20.03
N MET A 334 -1.14 37.53 -19.40
CA MET A 334 -0.90 36.36 -18.57
C MET A 334 -1.70 36.39 -17.28
N TYR A 335 -1.73 37.53 -16.59
CA TYR A 335 -2.55 37.70 -15.37
C TYR A 335 -4.03 37.49 -15.66
N GLN A 336 -4.53 38.01 -16.78
CA GLN A 336 -5.91 37.81 -17.21
C GLN A 336 -6.22 36.32 -17.50
N SER A 337 -5.26 35.57 -18.05
CA SER A 337 -5.40 34.11 -18.22
C SER A 337 -5.46 33.37 -16.88
N TYR A 338 -4.68 33.79 -15.89
CA TYR A 338 -4.71 33.21 -14.55
C TYR A 338 -6.05 33.49 -13.84
N GLU A 339 -6.56 34.73 -13.92
CA GLU A 339 -7.86 35.10 -13.34
C GLU A 339 -9.02 34.27 -13.92
N ILE A 340 -9.02 34.02 -15.23
CA ILE A 340 -10.02 33.17 -15.89
C ILE A 340 -9.92 31.72 -15.38
N LYS A 341 -8.70 31.19 -15.24
CA LYS A 341 -8.48 29.82 -14.73
C LYS A 341 -8.88 29.69 -13.26
N ILE A 342 -8.52 30.66 -12.42
CA ILE A 342 -8.90 30.70 -11.00
C ILE A 342 -10.42 30.78 -10.87
N SER A 343 -11.07 31.68 -11.61
CA SER A 343 -12.53 31.81 -11.63
C SER A 343 -13.23 30.51 -12.07
N ALA A 344 -12.68 29.82 -13.08
CA ALA A 344 -13.21 28.53 -13.51
C ALA A 344 -13.05 27.43 -12.44
N LEU A 345 -11.92 27.42 -11.72
CA LEU A 345 -11.68 26.49 -10.62
C LEU A 345 -12.61 26.77 -9.43
N ILE A 346 -12.85 28.03 -9.08
CA ILE A 346 -13.80 28.41 -8.02
C ILE A 346 -15.21 27.93 -8.36
N ARG A 347 -15.67 28.15 -9.61
CA ARG A 347 -16.97 27.65 -10.06
C ARG A 347 -17.05 26.13 -9.99
N LYS A 348 -16.01 25.42 -10.45
CA LYS A 348 -15.95 23.96 -10.40
C LYS A 348 -15.96 23.43 -8.97
N LYS A 349 -15.24 24.10 -8.05
CA LYS A 349 -15.24 23.77 -6.63
C LYS A 349 -16.65 23.91 -6.03
N GLY A 350 -17.36 25.00 -6.31
CA GLY A 350 -18.74 25.19 -5.83
C GLY A 350 -19.71 24.10 -6.34
N ILE A 351 -19.58 23.68 -7.60
CA ILE A 351 -20.39 22.57 -8.14
C ILE A 351 -20.08 21.26 -7.40
N LEU A 352 -18.80 20.95 -7.16
CA LEU A 352 -18.40 19.75 -6.45
C LEU A 352 -18.85 19.74 -5.00
N GLU A 353 -18.79 20.89 -4.31
CA GLU A 353 -19.31 21.05 -2.96
C GLU A 353 -20.84 20.82 -2.90
N GLY A 354 -21.58 21.34 -3.89
CA GLY A 354 -23.01 21.07 -4.03
C GLY A 354 -23.32 19.58 -4.28
N GLN A 355 -22.55 18.91 -5.14
CA GLN A 355 -22.69 17.48 -5.38
C GLN A 355 -22.38 16.65 -4.13
N LEU A 356 -21.36 17.04 -3.37
CA LEU A 356 -21.01 16.39 -2.10
C LEU A 356 -22.14 16.55 -1.07
N ALA A 357 -22.69 17.75 -0.93
CA ALA A 357 -23.81 18.01 -0.02
C ALA A 357 -25.04 17.15 -0.38
N ALA A 358 -25.39 17.06 -1.67
CA ALA A 358 -26.48 16.21 -2.14
C ALA A 358 -26.22 14.71 -1.89
N ALA A 359 -24.99 14.25 -2.10
CA ALA A 359 -24.62 12.86 -1.82
C ALA A 359 -24.69 12.52 -0.33
N LEU A 360 -24.27 13.43 0.56
CA LEU A 360 -24.38 13.26 2.01
C LEU A 360 -25.85 13.20 2.45
N ALA A 361 -26.71 14.08 1.96
CA ALA A 361 -28.14 14.04 2.23
C ALA A 361 -28.79 12.72 1.75
N GLY A 362 -28.38 12.22 0.58
CA GLY A 362 -28.80 10.93 0.05
C GLY A 362 -28.36 9.76 0.94
N ARG A 363 -27.12 9.79 1.44
CA ARG A 363 -26.61 8.77 2.38
C ARG A 363 -27.41 8.76 3.68
N GLU A 364 -27.68 9.92 4.28
CA GLU A 364 -28.48 10.00 5.50
C GLU A 364 -29.90 9.47 5.31
N ALA A 365 -30.53 9.75 4.16
CA ALA A 365 -31.84 9.20 3.84
C ALA A 365 -31.79 7.67 3.71
N ALA A 366 -30.76 7.12 3.08
CA ALA A 366 -30.55 5.68 2.98
C ALA A 366 -30.31 5.03 4.35
N GLU A 367 -29.52 5.66 5.22
CA GLU A 367 -29.27 5.18 6.59
C GLU A 367 -30.55 5.15 7.42
N ARG A 368 -31.41 6.17 7.31
CA ARG A 368 -32.75 6.18 7.95
C ARG A 368 -33.62 5.04 7.44
N ASN A 369 -33.62 4.78 6.13
CA ASN A 369 -34.37 3.65 5.54
C ASN A 369 -33.82 2.30 6.01
N ILE A 370 -32.51 2.12 6.07
CA ILE A 370 -31.90 0.88 6.58
C ILE A 370 -32.26 0.69 8.06
N SER A 371 -32.21 1.75 8.87
CA SER A 371 -32.60 1.70 10.28
C SER A 371 -34.04 1.25 10.47
N SER A 372 -34.98 1.75 9.65
CA SER A 372 -36.39 1.33 9.71
C SER A 372 -36.58 -0.14 9.30
N VAL A 373 -35.88 -0.60 8.26
CA VAL A 373 -35.91 -2.00 7.81
C VAL A 373 -35.34 -2.94 8.88
N VAL A 374 -34.24 -2.55 9.52
CA VAL A 374 -33.64 -3.34 10.62
C VAL A 374 -34.61 -3.47 11.79
N LYS A 375 -35.27 -2.36 12.17
CA LYS A 375 -36.28 -2.38 13.24
C LYS A 375 -37.46 -3.28 12.89
N SER A 376 -38.01 -3.16 11.68
CA SER A 376 -39.10 -4.02 11.19
C SER A 376 -38.70 -5.50 11.18
N ARG A 377 -37.47 -5.82 10.73
CA ARG A 377 -36.95 -7.19 10.76
C ARG A 377 -36.83 -7.73 12.18
N GLN A 378 -36.41 -6.90 13.14
CA GLN A 378 -36.29 -7.30 14.54
C GLN A 378 -37.67 -7.57 15.17
N GLU A 379 -38.67 -6.75 14.85
CA GLU A 379 -40.06 -6.97 15.26
C GLU A 379 -40.65 -8.25 14.65
N ALA A 380 -40.41 -8.51 13.36
CA ALA A 380 -40.85 -9.75 12.71
C ALA A 380 -40.20 -11.00 13.32
N LYS A 381 -38.89 -10.94 13.62
CA LYS A 381 -38.19 -12.02 14.33
C LYS A 381 -38.76 -12.27 15.72
N LYS A 382 -39.12 -11.21 16.45
CA LYS A 382 -39.76 -11.33 17.76
C LYS A 382 -41.10 -12.07 17.64
N ARG A 383 -41.96 -11.66 16.71
CA ARG A 383 -43.25 -12.33 16.45
C ARG A 383 -43.07 -13.81 16.10
N LEU A 384 -42.09 -14.14 15.26
CA LEU A 384 -41.80 -15.54 14.92
C LEU A 384 -41.41 -16.36 16.15
N ASN A 385 -40.55 -15.83 17.02
CA ASN A 385 -40.16 -16.50 18.25
C ASN A 385 -41.34 -16.68 19.22
N ASP A 386 -42.22 -15.68 19.31
CA ASP A 386 -43.43 -15.78 20.15
C ASP A 386 -44.36 -16.88 19.59
N THR A 387 -44.59 -16.94 18.28
CA THR A 387 -45.39 -18.02 17.67
C THR A 387 -44.78 -19.41 17.83
N LEU A 388 -43.44 -19.53 17.81
CA LEU A 388 -42.77 -20.81 18.03
C LEU A 388 -42.97 -21.30 19.47
N LYS A 389 -42.92 -20.38 20.46
CA LYS A 389 -43.22 -20.72 21.86
C LYS A 389 -44.67 -21.15 22.04
N ASP A 390 -45.62 -20.46 21.41
CA ASP A 390 -47.04 -20.83 21.46
C ASP A 390 -47.29 -22.21 20.85
N MET A 391 -46.61 -22.55 19.74
CA MET A 391 -46.69 -23.89 19.13
C MET A 391 -46.07 -24.98 20.03
N GLU A 392 -45.02 -24.66 20.78
CA GLU A 392 -44.38 -25.58 21.71
C GLU A 392 -45.28 -25.86 22.92
N MET A 393 -45.91 -24.82 23.49
CA MET A 393 -46.92 -24.97 24.55
C MET A 393 -48.17 -25.74 24.13
N MET A 394 -48.55 -25.69 22.84
CA MET A 394 -49.68 -26.47 22.30
C MET A 394 -49.34 -27.94 22.04
N LYS A 395 -48.05 -28.29 22.10
CA LYS A 395 -47.54 -29.64 21.83
C LYS A 395 -47.31 -30.44 23.11
N GLU A 396 -47.05 -29.76 24.22
CA GLU A 396 -47.11 -30.28 25.59
C GLU A 396 -48.57 -30.46 26.05
#